data_AF-A0A6J3M4E0-F1
#
_entry.id   AF-A0A6J3M4E0-F1
#
_cell.length_a   1.000
_cell.length_b   1.000
_cell.length_c   1.000
_cell.angle_alpha   90.00
_cell.angle_beta   90.00
_cell.angle_gamma   90.00
#
_symmetry.space_group_name_H-M   'P 1'
#
loop_
_entity.id
_entity.type
_entity.pdbx_description
1 polymer ?
#
loop_
_entity_poly.entity_id
_entity_poly.type
_entity_poly.pdbx_seq_one_letter_code
_entity_poly.pdbx_strand_id
1 'polypeptide(L)'
;MTPQLPPKISLQSPDDSITRPWKYAQDASALNLLKWIVSALHPKLTEEVWPLIVPPILTLIDDWEIKYKQIGISLLQTLLEKTPPALLARTGLSEVFEEALMPCLTYLPTLNTPEESVAMLSVTYSALLVLTQTRFPPEENAPQRAKMLDTMIRKGILYGYTTASEYPSIVTTLFRNLALILDELGIDSVKHIKFILPMLTQALSHPHGTASLPMLNSAVVALQALLRNCWPRMAYHRAEVLKGLAMCWLNVAELDGGDKEGLAALRGKLRETVDSLETILRDDETCDVEADVEQLISADDRLRDLLLPGENPVRGSK
;
A
#
# COMPACT_ATOMS: atom_id res chain seq x y z
N MET A 1 -25.68 54.78 1.98
CA MET A 1 -25.78 53.52 1.23
C MET A 1 -25.43 52.39 2.17
N THR A 2 -26.43 51.64 2.63
CA THR A 2 -26.22 50.46 3.47
C THR A 2 -25.57 49.38 2.60
N PRO A 3 -24.44 48.78 3.02
CA PRO A 3 -23.84 47.69 2.25
C PRO A 3 -24.86 46.54 2.17
N GLN A 4 -25.27 46.18 0.96
CA GLN A 4 -26.11 45.00 0.74
C GLN A 4 -25.33 43.79 1.26
N LEU A 5 -25.96 43.05 2.17
CA LEU A 5 -25.47 41.75 2.58
C LEU A 5 -25.28 40.88 1.34
N PRO A 6 -24.19 40.09 1.25
CA PRO A 6 -23.99 39.21 0.12
C PRO A 6 -25.21 38.30 -0.06
N PRO A 7 -25.65 38.07 -1.31
CA PRO A 7 -26.83 37.27 -1.58
C PRO A 7 -26.68 35.90 -0.90
N LYS A 8 -27.77 35.46 -0.24
CA LYS A 8 -27.83 34.14 0.38
C LYS A 8 -27.49 33.09 -0.68
N ILE A 9 -26.43 32.32 -0.44
CA ILE A 9 -26.04 31.22 -1.34
C ILE A 9 -27.24 30.28 -1.47
N SER A 10 -27.84 30.26 -2.66
CA SER A 10 -28.90 29.31 -2.98
C SER A 10 -28.23 28.01 -3.40
N LEU A 11 -28.38 26.96 -2.58
CA LEU A 11 -27.89 25.60 -2.85
C LEU A 11 -28.54 24.95 -4.10
N GLN A 12 -29.48 25.64 -4.75
CA GLN A 12 -30.22 25.15 -5.93
C GLN A 12 -29.77 25.82 -7.25
N SER A 13 -28.72 26.65 -7.23
CA SER A 13 -28.18 27.23 -8.46
C SER A 13 -27.44 26.17 -9.29
N PRO A 14 -27.64 26.10 -10.62
CA PRO A 14 -26.83 25.24 -11.50
C PRO A 14 -25.40 25.78 -11.70
N ASP A 15 -25.11 26.99 -11.23
CA ASP A 15 -23.78 27.60 -11.32
C ASP A 15 -22.90 27.14 -10.13
N ASP A 16 -21.90 26.32 -10.45
CA ASP A 16 -20.91 25.81 -9.50
C ASP A 16 -20.11 26.92 -8.79
N SER A 17 -19.97 28.11 -9.40
CA SER A 17 -19.31 29.25 -8.74
C SER A 17 -20.11 29.79 -7.56
N ILE A 18 -21.44 29.61 -7.58
CA ILE A 18 -22.36 30.02 -6.52
C ILE A 18 -22.49 28.93 -5.46
N THR A 19 -22.57 27.66 -5.86
CA THR A 19 -22.77 26.53 -4.92
C THR A 19 -21.47 26.04 -4.29
N ARG A 20 -20.33 26.23 -4.96
CA ARG A 20 -18.98 25.83 -4.51
C ARG A 20 -18.00 27.01 -4.56
N PRO A 21 -18.30 28.13 -3.88
CA PRO A 21 -17.48 29.35 -3.96
C PRO A 21 -16.04 29.12 -3.47
N TRP A 22 -15.82 28.11 -2.62
CA TRP A 22 -14.49 27.70 -2.17
C TRP A 22 -13.55 27.19 -3.28
N LYS A 23 -14.09 26.81 -4.45
CA LYS A 23 -13.30 26.44 -5.65
C LYS A 23 -12.95 27.63 -6.54
N TYR A 24 -13.86 28.59 -6.66
CA TYR A 24 -13.83 29.63 -7.70
C TYR A 24 -13.53 31.03 -7.16
N ALA A 25 -13.52 31.22 -5.84
CA ALA A 25 -13.10 32.47 -5.23
C ALA A 25 -11.66 32.81 -5.66
N GLN A 26 -11.45 34.07 -6.05
CA GLN A 26 -10.20 34.58 -6.62
C GLN A 26 -8.95 34.25 -5.78
N ASP A 27 -9.12 34.17 -4.44
CA ASP A 27 -8.00 33.96 -3.52
C ASP A 27 -7.89 32.51 -3.03
N ALA A 28 -8.88 31.65 -3.33
CA ALA A 28 -8.99 30.23 -2.91
C ALA A 28 -8.52 29.95 -1.45
N SER A 29 -8.65 30.95 -0.57
CA SER A 29 -8.01 30.97 0.74
C SER A 29 -8.64 29.99 1.73
N ALA A 30 -9.87 29.55 1.44
CA ALA A 30 -10.61 28.59 2.26
C ALA A 30 -9.88 27.26 2.42
N LEU A 31 -9.29 26.71 1.34
CA LEU A 31 -8.56 25.44 1.40
C LEU A 31 -7.24 25.58 2.16
N ASN A 32 -6.54 26.69 1.95
CA ASN A 32 -5.31 27.00 2.67
C ASN A 32 -5.57 27.18 4.17
N LEU A 33 -6.66 27.88 4.53
CA LEU A 33 -7.09 28.06 5.91
C LEU A 33 -7.48 26.72 6.53
N LEU A 34 -8.28 25.90 5.85
CA LEU A 34 -8.65 24.57 6.35
C LEU A 34 -7.42 23.70 6.59
N LYS A 35 -6.47 23.68 5.64
CA LYS A 35 -5.21 22.95 5.77
C LYS A 35 -4.39 23.43 6.97
N TRP A 36 -4.30 24.75 7.16
CA TRP A 36 -3.62 25.33 8.33
C TRP A 36 -4.31 24.96 9.64
N ILE A 37 -5.64 25.06 9.71
CA ILE A 37 -6.43 24.70 10.90
C ILE A 37 -6.16 23.24 11.27
N VAL A 38 -6.36 22.30 10.34
CA VAL A 38 -6.13 20.86 10.57
C VAL A 38 -4.69 20.59 11.02
N SER A 39 -3.72 21.28 10.42
CA SER A 39 -2.29 21.18 10.78
C SER A 39 -1.98 21.75 12.16
N ALA A 40 -2.76 22.70 12.67
CA ALA A 40 -2.58 23.32 13.98
C ALA A 40 -3.38 22.64 15.11
N LEU A 41 -4.31 21.73 14.80
CA LEU A 41 -5.10 21.03 15.82
C LEU A 41 -4.23 20.21 16.77
N HIS A 42 -4.73 20.07 18.00
CA HIS A 42 -4.26 19.16 19.02
C HIS A 42 -5.47 18.41 19.62
N PRO A 43 -5.30 17.27 20.31
CA PRO A 43 -6.41 16.38 20.69
C PRO A 43 -7.63 17.06 21.35
N LYS A 44 -7.42 18.00 22.28
CA LYS A 44 -8.53 18.72 22.95
C LYS A 44 -9.34 19.60 21.99
N LEU A 45 -8.65 20.44 21.20
CA LEU A 45 -9.30 21.33 20.23
C LEU A 45 -9.97 20.53 19.12
N THR A 46 -9.38 19.41 18.68
CA THR A 46 -9.97 18.50 17.68
C THR A 46 -11.41 18.12 18.05
N GLU A 47 -11.68 17.82 19.32
CA GLU A 47 -13.01 17.47 19.81
C GLU A 47 -13.99 18.65 19.74
N GLU A 48 -13.53 19.86 20.10
CA GLU A 48 -14.35 21.08 20.12
C GLU A 48 -14.78 21.52 18.71
N VAL A 49 -13.88 21.44 17.73
CA VAL A 49 -14.14 21.89 16.35
C VAL A 49 -14.53 20.76 15.40
N TRP A 50 -14.64 19.53 15.89
CA TRP A 50 -15.02 18.34 15.12
C TRP A 50 -16.18 18.56 14.14
N PRO A 51 -17.36 19.10 14.58
CA PRO A 51 -18.51 19.27 13.68
C PRO A 51 -18.29 20.34 12.59
N LEU A 52 -17.27 21.20 12.73
CA LEU A 52 -16.95 22.24 11.75
C LEU A 52 -15.93 21.78 10.72
N ILE A 53 -15.06 20.82 11.07
CA ILE A 53 -13.95 20.36 10.22
C ILE A 53 -14.32 19.12 9.41
N VAL A 54 -15.09 18.20 9.98
CA VAL A 54 -15.44 16.96 9.29
C VAL A 54 -16.26 17.21 8.01
N PRO A 55 -17.34 18.03 8.00
CA PRO A 55 -18.14 18.21 6.79
C PRO A 55 -17.36 18.82 5.61
N PRO A 56 -16.50 19.85 5.79
CA PRO A 56 -15.64 20.33 4.70
C PRO A 56 -14.67 19.28 4.16
N ILE A 57 -14.09 18.44 5.02
CA ILE A 57 -13.20 17.36 4.59
C ILE A 57 -13.98 16.32 3.77
N LEU A 58 -15.15 15.88 4.24
CA LEU A 58 -16.00 14.96 3.48
C LEU A 58 -16.46 15.57 2.16
N THR A 59 -16.80 16.87 2.14
CA THR A 59 -17.15 17.60 0.90
C THR A 59 -16.02 17.55 -0.13
N LEU A 60 -14.76 17.64 0.32
CA LEU A 60 -13.60 17.51 -0.57
C LEU A 60 -13.42 16.08 -1.06
N ILE A 61 -13.59 15.09 -0.18
CA ILE A 61 -13.50 13.67 -0.55
C ILE A 61 -14.61 13.31 -1.54
N ASP A 62 -15.82 13.84 -1.41
CA ASP A 62 -16.95 13.57 -2.31
C ASP A 62 -16.88 14.34 -3.62
N ASP A 63 -15.86 15.16 -3.81
CA ASP A 63 -15.70 15.92 -5.04
C ASP A 63 -15.37 15.03 -6.25
N TRP A 64 -15.89 15.42 -7.41
CA TRP A 64 -15.66 14.70 -8.66
C TRP A 64 -14.26 14.95 -9.24
N GLU A 65 -13.62 16.08 -8.90
CA GLU A 65 -12.25 16.36 -9.32
C GLU A 65 -11.24 15.68 -8.38
N ILE A 66 -10.38 14.85 -8.97
CA ILE A 66 -9.34 14.06 -8.28
C ILE A 66 -8.50 14.92 -7.33
N LYS A 67 -8.11 16.13 -7.74
CA LYS A 67 -7.27 17.03 -6.94
C LYS A 67 -7.91 17.40 -5.60
N TYR A 68 -9.22 17.65 -5.56
CA TYR A 68 -9.91 18.02 -4.32
C TYR A 68 -10.13 16.80 -3.44
N LYS A 69 -10.44 15.65 -4.05
CA LYS A 69 -10.52 14.36 -3.36
C LYS A 69 -9.20 14.00 -2.67
N GLN A 70 -8.06 14.15 -3.34
CA GLN A 70 -6.72 13.94 -2.75
C GLN A 70 -6.44 14.89 -1.56
N ILE A 71 -6.82 16.17 -1.69
CA ILE A 71 -6.70 17.14 -0.58
C ILE A 71 -7.55 16.69 0.60
N GLY A 72 -8.82 16.33 0.37
CA GLY A 72 -9.74 15.84 1.40
C GLY A 72 -9.17 14.62 2.14
N ILE A 73 -8.67 13.63 1.40
CA ILE A 73 -8.08 12.41 1.99
C ILE A 73 -6.84 12.75 2.83
N SER A 74 -5.97 13.63 2.34
CA SER A 74 -4.76 14.04 3.06
C SER A 74 -5.08 14.81 4.35
N LEU A 75 -6.11 15.67 4.31
CA LEU A 75 -6.61 16.38 5.49
C LEU A 75 -7.25 15.41 6.49
N LEU A 76 -8.02 14.43 6.01
CA LEU A 76 -8.60 13.40 6.87
C LEU A 76 -7.51 12.59 7.58
N GLN A 77 -6.46 12.17 6.87
CA GLN A 77 -5.32 11.48 7.49
C GLN A 77 -4.72 12.34 8.61
N THR A 78 -4.41 13.61 8.33
CA THR A 78 -3.81 14.54 9.32
C THR A 78 -4.74 14.76 10.52
N LEU A 79 -6.05 14.81 10.31
CA LEU A 79 -7.04 14.90 11.37
C LEU A 79 -7.04 13.64 12.23
N LEU A 80 -7.04 12.45 11.61
CA LEU A 80 -7.09 11.16 12.30
C LEU A 80 -5.85 10.91 13.17
N GLU A 81 -4.67 11.32 12.73
CA GLU A 81 -3.42 11.26 13.51
C GLU A 81 -3.51 12.06 14.83
N LYS A 82 -4.42 13.03 14.90
CA LYS A 82 -4.65 13.92 16.05
C LYS A 82 -5.95 13.60 16.79
N THR A 83 -6.69 12.59 16.34
CA THR A 83 -8.01 12.22 16.86
C THR A 83 -7.86 11.15 17.93
N PRO A 84 -8.34 11.40 19.17
CA PRO A 84 -8.40 10.35 20.17
C PRO A 84 -9.30 9.19 19.70
N PRO A 85 -8.91 7.91 19.86
CA PRO A 85 -9.76 6.77 19.51
C PRO A 85 -11.17 6.83 20.11
N ALA A 86 -11.28 7.32 21.36
CA ALA A 86 -12.55 7.50 22.05
C ALA A 86 -13.49 8.50 21.36
N LEU A 87 -12.96 9.55 20.72
CA LEU A 87 -13.77 10.51 19.96
C LEU A 87 -14.38 9.84 18.72
N LEU A 88 -13.57 9.06 18.01
CA LEU A 88 -14.02 8.36 16.82
C LEU A 88 -15.10 7.31 17.15
N ALA A 89 -14.91 6.55 18.23
CA ALA A 89 -15.88 5.59 18.72
C ALA A 89 -17.21 6.26 19.14
N ARG A 90 -17.15 7.38 19.87
CA ARG A 90 -18.36 8.08 20.36
C ARG A 90 -19.15 8.77 19.25
N THR A 91 -18.47 9.27 18.22
CA THR A 91 -19.12 9.99 17.11
C THR A 91 -19.70 9.06 16.05
N GLY A 92 -19.23 7.81 15.98
CA GLY A 92 -19.67 6.85 14.96
C GLY A 92 -19.21 7.17 13.54
N LEU A 93 -18.36 8.18 13.34
CA LEU A 93 -17.95 8.64 12.01
C LEU A 93 -16.89 7.77 11.34
N SER A 94 -16.36 6.77 12.05
CA SER A 94 -15.41 5.83 11.46
C SER A 94 -15.95 5.11 10.22
N GLU A 95 -17.22 4.73 10.24
CA GLU A 95 -17.85 4.03 9.12
C GLU A 95 -18.06 4.98 7.95
N VAL A 96 -18.44 6.22 8.22
CA VAL A 96 -18.55 7.28 7.20
C VAL A 96 -17.20 7.53 6.52
N PHE A 97 -16.11 7.58 7.28
CA PHE A 97 -14.76 7.74 6.73
C PHE A 97 -14.34 6.53 5.90
N GLU A 98 -14.64 5.31 6.35
CA GLU A 98 -14.39 4.10 5.58
C GLU A 98 -15.18 4.10 4.27
N GLU A 99 -16.47 4.42 4.30
CA GLU A 99 -17.34 4.49 3.13
C GLU A 99 -16.91 5.57 2.12
N ALA A 100 -16.34 6.68 2.59
CA ALA A 100 -15.79 7.72 1.73
C ALA A 100 -14.43 7.34 1.11
N LEU A 101 -13.57 6.63 1.85
CA LEU A 101 -12.22 6.28 1.41
C LEU A 101 -12.17 5.02 0.54
N MET A 102 -12.96 3.98 0.85
CA MET A 102 -12.89 2.69 0.15
C MET A 102 -13.10 2.78 -1.37
N PRO A 103 -14.07 3.57 -1.90
CA PRO A 103 -14.23 3.77 -3.34
C PRO A 103 -13.01 4.44 -3.99
N CYS A 104 -12.20 5.19 -3.24
CA CYS A 104 -11.02 5.86 -3.79
C CYS A 104 -9.93 4.86 -4.20
N LEU A 105 -9.97 3.61 -3.73
CA LEU A 105 -9.08 2.52 -4.15
C LEU A 105 -9.36 2.03 -5.58
N THR A 106 -10.48 2.41 -6.19
CA THR A 106 -10.82 2.02 -7.57
C THR A 106 -10.50 3.11 -8.60
N TYR A 107 -9.78 4.17 -8.21
CA TYR A 107 -9.25 5.18 -9.12
C TYR A 107 -8.05 4.61 -9.87
N LEU A 108 -8.35 3.83 -10.91
CA LEU A 108 -7.39 3.12 -11.77
C LEU A 108 -7.41 3.69 -13.20
N PRO A 109 -6.45 3.32 -14.06
CA PRO A 109 -6.36 3.80 -15.43
C PRO A 109 -7.45 3.17 -16.31
N THR A 110 -8.60 3.81 -16.31
CA THR A 110 -9.67 3.65 -17.31
C THR A 110 -10.23 5.01 -17.69
N LEU A 111 -10.34 5.90 -16.70
CA LEU A 111 -10.76 7.30 -16.84
C LEU A 111 -9.73 8.30 -16.29
N ASN A 112 -8.66 7.82 -15.66
CA ASN A 112 -7.64 8.61 -14.98
C ASN A 112 -6.26 8.32 -15.57
N THR A 113 -5.33 9.26 -15.44
CA THR A 113 -3.92 8.99 -15.79
C THR A 113 -3.28 8.03 -14.78
N PRO A 114 -2.23 7.28 -15.17
CA PRO A 114 -1.47 6.46 -14.24
C PRO A 114 -0.93 7.25 -13.05
N GLU A 115 -0.48 8.49 -13.26
CA GLU A 115 0.05 9.38 -12.24
C GLU A 115 -1.02 9.78 -11.23
N GLU A 116 -2.21 10.14 -11.70
CA GLU A 116 -3.36 10.44 -10.84
C GLU A 116 -3.80 9.23 -10.01
N SER A 117 -3.79 8.04 -10.64
CA SER A 117 -4.12 6.78 -9.97
C SER A 117 -3.11 6.47 -8.87
N VAL A 118 -1.81 6.57 -9.15
CA VAL A 118 -0.74 6.39 -8.17
C VAL A 118 -0.87 7.35 -7.00
N ALA A 119 -1.08 8.64 -7.29
CA ALA A 119 -1.24 9.66 -6.25
C ALA A 119 -2.48 9.40 -5.38
N MET A 120 -3.62 9.04 -5.99
CA MET A 120 -4.85 8.71 -5.29
C MET A 120 -4.70 7.47 -4.40
N LEU A 121 -4.15 6.37 -4.93
CA LEU A 121 -3.92 5.14 -4.19
C LEU A 121 -2.99 5.38 -3.00
N SER A 122 -1.90 6.13 -3.21
CA SER A 122 -0.92 6.43 -2.15
C SER A 122 -1.55 7.13 -0.95
N VAL A 123 -2.32 8.21 -1.19
CA VAL A 123 -2.99 8.93 -0.10
C VAL A 123 -4.12 8.10 0.53
N THR A 124 -4.84 7.31 -0.26
CA THR A 124 -5.98 6.52 0.22
C THR A 124 -5.53 5.37 1.12
N TYR A 125 -4.53 4.57 0.71
CA TYR A 125 -4.02 3.49 1.57
C TYR A 125 -3.44 4.03 2.87
N SER A 126 -2.69 5.13 2.80
CA SER A 126 -2.15 5.81 3.99
C SER A 126 -3.26 6.23 4.95
N ALA A 127 -4.29 6.92 4.45
CA ALA A 127 -5.44 7.33 5.26
C ALA A 127 -6.24 6.15 5.84
N LEU A 128 -6.43 5.06 5.07
CA LEU A 128 -7.11 3.85 5.55
C LEU A 128 -6.31 3.11 6.62
N LEU A 129 -4.98 3.05 6.51
CA LEU A 129 -4.12 2.47 7.53
C LEU A 129 -4.21 3.27 8.84
N VAL A 130 -4.10 4.61 8.76
CA VAL A 130 -4.27 5.49 9.93
C VAL A 130 -5.68 5.32 10.53
N LEU A 131 -6.73 5.31 9.71
CA LEU A 131 -8.10 5.07 10.18
C LEU A 131 -8.21 3.72 10.91
N THR A 132 -7.61 2.67 10.37
CA THR A 132 -7.62 1.33 10.96
C THR A 132 -6.90 1.32 12.31
N GLN A 133 -5.71 1.92 12.39
CA GLN A 133 -4.93 2.02 13.62
C GLN A 133 -5.65 2.86 14.70
N THR A 134 -6.25 3.98 14.32
CA THR A 134 -6.98 4.85 15.26
C THR A 134 -8.29 4.22 15.74
N ARG A 135 -9.01 3.51 14.86
CA ARG A 135 -10.31 2.89 15.19
C ARG A 135 -10.15 1.59 15.96
N PHE A 136 -9.13 0.80 15.64
CA PHE A 136 -8.95 -0.55 16.18
C PHE A 136 -7.53 -0.74 16.74
N PRO A 137 -7.29 -0.35 18.00
CA PRO A 137 -6.05 -0.66 18.68
C PRO A 137 -5.76 -2.19 18.68
N PRO A 138 -4.49 -2.62 18.49
CA PRO A 138 -4.16 -4.03 18.22
C PRO A 138 -4.65 -5.03 19.26
N GLU A 139 -4.62 -4.66 20.54
CA GLU A 139 -4.93 -5.59 21.66
C GLU A 139 -6.43 -5.75 21.91
N GLU A 140 -7.23 -4.71 21.63
CA GLU A 140 -8.64 -4.66 22.00
C GLU A 140 -9.57 -5.10 20.86
N ASN A 141 -9.16 -4.92 19.61
CA ASN A 141 -10.04 -5.01 18.45
C ASN A 141 -9.46 -5.86 17.31
N ALA A 142 -8.62 -6.85 17.63
CA ALA A 142 -7.95 -7.69 16.65
C ALA A 142 -8.87 -8.24 15.54
N PRO A 143 -10.08 -8.77 15.81
CA PRO A 143 -10.96 -9.30 14.75
C PRO A 143 -11.48 -8.23 13.77
N GLN A 144 -11.92 -7.09 14.28
CA GLN A 144 -12.44 -5.98 13.47
C GLN A 144 -11.32 -5.33 12.66
N ARG A 145 -10.14 -5.22 13.26
CA ARG A 145 -8.91 -4.77 12.61
C ARG A 145 -8.53 -5.67 11.45
N ALA A 146 -8.48 -6.98 11.68
CA ALA A 146 -8.20 -7.97 10.65
C ALA A 146 -9.23 -7.92 9.52
N LYS A 147 -10.52 -7.72 9.83
CA LYS A 147 -11.59 -7.57 8.82
C LYS A 147 -11.37 -6.34 7.92
N MET A 148 -10.95 -5.22 8.48
CA MET A 148 -10.65 -4.00 7.73
C MET A 148 -9.46 -4.22 6.78
N LEU A 149 -8.35 -4.76 7.30
CA LEU A 149 -7.17 -5.08 6.50
C LEU A 149 -7.45 -6.13 5.42
N ASP A 150 -8.26 -7.17 5.73
CA ASP A 150 -8.74 -8.15 4.76
C ASP A 150 -9.50 -7.49 3.61
N THR A 151 -10.30 -6.48 3.94
CA THR A 151 -11.10 -5.73 2.96
C THR A 151 -10.18 -4.90 2.06
N MET A 152 -9.14 -4.27 2.62
CA MET A 152 -8.12 -3.55 1.85
C MET A 152 -7.33 -4.49 0.92
N ILE A 153 -6.96 -5.69 1.38
CA ILE A 153 -6.32 -6.70 0.52
C ILE A 153 -7.26 -7.09 -0.63
N ARG A 154 -8.50 -7.45 -0.33
CA ARG A 154 -9.43 -8.02 -1.35
C ARG A 154 -9.94 -6.96 -2.33
N LYS A 155 -10.45 -5.84 -1.82
CA LYS A 155 -11.11 -4.80 -2.62
C LYS A 155 -10.13 -3.73 -3.13
N GLY A 156 -8.97 -3.60 -2.49
CA GLY A 156 -7.91 -2.68 -2.91
C GLY A 156 -6.84 -3.41 -3.72
N ILE A 157 -6.01 -4.21 -3.03
CA ILE A 157 -4.79 -4.76 -3.62
C ILE A 157 -5.08 -5.75 -4.74
N LEU A 158 -5.88 -6.79 -4.46
CA LEU A 158 -6.15 -7.86 -5.42
C LEU A 158 -6.96 -7.32 -6.61
N TYR A 159 -8.02 -6.56 -6.35
CA TYR A 159 -8.82 -5.92 -7.39
C TYR A 159 -7.99 -4.95 -8.25
N GLY A 160 -7.19 -4.10 -7.61
CA GLY A 160 -6.29 -3.17 -8.27
C GLY A 160 -5.28 -3.87 -9.17
N TYR A 161 -4.67 -4.95 -8.69
CA TYR A 161 -3.73 -5.73 -9.49
C TYR A 161 -4.42 -6.39 -10.68
N THR A 162 -5.59 -7.02 -10.49
CA THR A 162 -6.33 -7.65 -11.61
C THR A 162 -6.75 -6.67 -12.70
N THR A 163 -6.89 -5.38 -12.36
CA THR A 163 -7.41 -4.35 -13.27
C THR A 163 -6.29 -3.51 -13.90
N ALA A 164 -5.13 -3.40 -13.25
CA ALA A 164 -4.06 -2.49 -13.63
C ALA A 164 -2.66 -3.12 -13.58
N SER A 165 -2.57 -4.45 -13.72
CA SER A 165 -1.30 -5.21 -13.71
C SER A 165 -0.31 -4.77 -14.78
N GLU A 166 -0.80 -4.19 -15.87
CA GLU A 166 -0.04 -3.67 -17.00
C GLU A 166 0.64 -2.32 -16.72
N TYR A 167 0.35 -1.68 -15.58
CA TYR A 167 0.92 -0.39 -15.19
C TYR A 167 1.94 -0.56 -14.05
N PRO A 168 3.26 -0.60 -14.32
CA PRO A 168 4.28 -0.90 -13.31
C PRO A 168 4.29 0.08 -12.12
N SER A 169 3.98 1.36 -12.35
CA SER A 169 3.92 2.39 -11.30
C SER A 169 2.79 2.13 -10.30
N ILE A 170 1.64 1.63 -10.79
CA ILE A 170 0.50 1.26 -9.95
C ILE A 170 0.81 -0.01 -9.20
N VAL A 171 1.30 -1.05 -9.88
CA VAL A 171 1.71 -2.30 -9.24
C VAL A 171 2.75 -2.04 -8.15
N THR A 172 3.71 -1.14 -8.39
CA THR A 172 4.68 -0.70 -7.36
C THR A 172 3.98 -0.13 -6.13
N THR A 173 2.96 0.72 -6.34
CA THR A 173 2.19 1.33 -5.25
C THR A 173 1.36 0.28 -4.50
N LEU A 174 0.74 -0.66 -5.21
CA LEU A 174 -0.02 -1.75 -4.61
C LEU A 174 0.89 -2.63 -3.75
N PHE A 175 2.04 -3.08 -4.25
CA PHE A 175 2.93 -3.96 -3.50
C PHE A 175 3.58 -3.28 -2.30
N ARG A 176 3.93 -2.00 -2.40
CA ARG A 176 4.39 -1.22 -1.22
C ARG A 176 3.35 -1.21 -0.11
N ASN A 177 2.09 -0.95 -0.44
CA ASN A 177 1.00 -0.96 0.54
C ASN A 177 0.65 -2.37 1.02
N LEU A 178 0.76 -3.37 0.15
CA LEU A 178 0.57 -4.78 0.52
C LEU A 178 1.56 -5.19 1.62
N ALA A 179 2.84 -4.83 1.48
CA ALA A 179 3.84 -5.14 2.51
C ALA A 179 3.44 -4.57 3.89
N LEU A 180 3.03 -3.29 3.91
CA LEU A 180 2.55 -2.64 5.13
C LEU A 180 1.31 -3.34 5.71
N ILE A 181 0.33 -3.67 4.87
CA ILE A 181 -0.89 -4.34 5.31
C ILE A 181 -0.60 -5.75 5.83
N LEU A 182 0.34 -6.49 5.22
CA LEU A 182 0.75 -7.82 5.67
C LEU A 182 1.44 -7.77 7.04
N ASP A 183 2.36 -6.83 7.24
CA ASP A 183 3.02 -6.63 8.54
C ASP A 183 2.01 -6.22 9.61
N GLU A 184 1.04 -5.38 9.25
CA GLU A 184 -0.03 -5.01 10.18
C GLU A 184 -0.99 -6.16 10.48
N LEU A 185 -1.28 -7.04 9.51
CA LEU A 185 -2.18 -8.18 9.69
C LEU A 185 -1.50 -9.33 10.44
N GLY A 186 -0.17 -9.43 10.38
CA GLY A 186 0.59 -10.47 11.06
C GLY A 186 0.21 -11.88 10.56
N ILE A 187 0.14 -12.85 11.47
CA ILE A 187 -0.16 -14.26 11.17
C ILE A 187 -1.50 -14.47 10.45
N ASP A 188 -2.45 -13.57 10.62
CA ASP A 188 -3.73 -13.64 9.91
C ASP A 188 -3.55 -13.52 8.39
N SER A 189 -2.41 -13.00 7.91
CA SER A 189 -2.05 -12.96 6.50
C SER A 189 -2.07 -14.33 5.80
N VAL A 190 -1.93 -15.42 6.57
CA VAL A 190 -1.90 -16.79 6.05
C VAL A 190 -3.10 -17.13 5.17
N LYS A 191 -4.30 -16.60 5.49
CA LYS A 191 -5.53 -16.86 4.72
C LYS A 191 -5.49 -16.30 3.28
N HIS A 192 -4.55 -15.40 3.00
CA HIS A 192 -4.41 -14.73 1.70
C HIS A 192 -3.28 -15.28 0.83
N ILE A 193 -2.41 -16.17 1.34
CA ILE A 193 -1.24 -16.70 0.60
C ILE A 193 -1.64 -17.21 -0.78
N LYS A 194 -2.73 -17.98 -0.88
CA LYS A 194 -3.20 -18.59 -2.14
C LYS A 194 -3.56 -17.57 -3.24
N PHE A 195 -3.77 -16.30 -2.89
CA PHE A 195 -4.04 -15.23 -3.83
C PHE A 195 -2.82 -14.32 -4.02
N ILE A 196 -2.11 -14.03 -2.92
CA ILE A 196 -0.98 -13.10 -2.92
C ILE A 196 0.26 -13.72 -3.54
N LEU A 197 0.60 -14.96 -3.18
CA LEU A 197 1.83 -15.59 -3.65
C LEU A 197 1.86 -15.76 -5.17
N PRO A 198 0.80 -16.30 -5.83
CA PRO A 198 0.79 -16.37 -7.30
C PRO A 198 0.91 -15.01 -7.97
N MET A 199 0.28 -13.98 -7.39
CA MET A 199 0.35 -12.60 -7.88
C MET A 199 1.78 -12.04 -7.81
N LEU A 200 2.48 -12.23 -6.68
CA LEU A 200 3.87 -11.79 -6.52
C LEU A 200 4.80 -12.59 -7.43
N THR A 201 4.66 -13.91 -7.47
CA THR A 201 5.47 -14.78 -8.33
C THR A 201 5.28 -14.46 -9.81
N GLN A 202 4.04 -14.17 -10.25
CA GLN A 202 3.76 -13.72 -11.61
C GLN A 202 4.47 -12.40 -11.94
N ALA A 203 4.41 -11.41 -11.04
CA ALA A 203 5.09 -10.14 -11.23
C ALA A 203 6.62 -10.28 -11.30
N LEU A 204 7.19 -11.14 -10.45
CA LEU A 204 8.63 -11.43 -10.41
C LEU A 204 9.12 -12.23 -11.63
N SER A 205 8.27 -13.11 -12.16
CA SER A 205 8.64 -14.02 -13.27
C SER A 205 8.41 -13.43 -14.65
N HIS A 206 7.78 -12.25 -14.77
CA HIS A 206 7.36 -11.72 -16.06
C HIS A 206 8.59 -11.33 -16.92
N PRO A 207 8.79 -11.93 -18.12
CA PRO A 207 10.00 -11.72 -18.93
C PRO A 207 10.22 -10.25 -19.36
N HIS A 208 9.12 -9.54 -19.62
CA HIS A 208 9.12 -8.10 -19.92
C HIS A 208 8.80 -7.23 -18.69
N GLY A 209 8.62 -7.85 -17.51
CA GLY A 209 8.37 -7.18 -16.22
C GLY A 209 9.60 -6.44 -15.69
N THR A 210 10.71 -6.58 -16.40
CA THR A 210 11.89 -5.73 -16.34
C THR A 210 11.60 -4.24 -16.64
N ALA A 211 10.38 -3.90 -17.06
CA ALA A 211 9.96 -2.53 -17.33
C ALA A 211 10.05 -1.57 -16.12
N SER A 212 10.15 -2.03 -14.87
CA SER A 212 10.58 -1.15 -13.78
C SER A 212 11.24 -1.87 -12.59
N LEU A 213 12.49 -1.51 -12.29
CA LEU A 213 13.19 -1.93 -11.07
C LEU A 213 12.42 -1.60 -9.77
N PRO A 214 11.73 -0.44 -9.66
CA PRO A 214 10.90 -0.14 -8.50
C PRO A 214 9.79 -1.17 -8.26
N MET A 215 9.14 -1.67 -9.33
CA MET A 215 8.09 -2.67 -9.22
C MET A 215 8.65 -3.99 -8.69
N LEU A 216 9.72 -4.50 -9.28
CA LEU A 216 10.37 -5.74 -8.83
C LEU A 216 10.83 -5.63 -7.38
N ASN A 217 11.46 -4.52 -7.01
CA ASN A 217 11.87 -4.26 -5.63
C ASN A 217 10.68 -4.26 -4.66
N SER A 218 9.57 -3.61 -5.02
CA SER A 218 8.36 -3.63 -4.20
C SER A 218 7.73 -5.03 -4.08
N ALA A 219 7.81 -5.85 -5.14
CA ALA A 219 7.32 -7.22 -5.13
C ALA A 219 8.17 -8.10 -4.19
N VAL A 220 9.50 -7.96 -4.23
CA VAL A 220 10.40 -8.67 -3.30
C VAL A 220 10.14 -8.23 -1.86
N VAL A 221 9.97 -6.94 -1.60
CA VAL A 221 9.63 -6.44 -0.25
C VAL A 221 8.29 -6.99 0.25
N ALA A 222 7.27 -7.05 -0.61
CA ALA A 222 5.99 -7.66 -0.27
C ALA A 222 6.11 -9.17 -0.04
N LEU A 223 6.96 -9.87 -0.80
CA LEU A 223 7.26 -11.29 -0.59
C LEU A 223 7.99 -11.52 0.74
N GLN A 224 8.96 -10.66 1.10
CA GLN A 224 9.62 -10.71 2.40
C GLN A 224 8.62 -10.49 3.55
N ALA A 225 7.69 -9.53 3.42
CA ALA A 225 6.61 -9.36 4.39
C ALA A 225 5.71 -10.61 4.47
N LEU A 226 5.40 -11.24 3.32
CA LEU A 226 4.65 -12.49 3.31
C LEU A 226 5.41 -13.61 4.02
N LEU A 227 6.72 -13.77 3.78
CA LEU A 227 7.55 -14.78 4.46
C LEU A 227 7.54 -14.56 5.98
N ARG A 228 7.80 -13.33 6.44
CA ARG A 228 7.83 -12.99 7.87
C ARG A 228 6.51 -13.30 8.58
N ASN A 229 5.39 -13.01 7.94
CA ASN A 229 4.08 -13.11 8.57
C ASN A 229 3.40 -14.46 8.36
N CYS A 230 3.80 -15.22 7.34
CA CYS A 230 3.17 -16.49 6.98
C CYS A 230 4.14 -17.69 7.09
N TRP A 231 5.25 -17.52 7.82
CA TRP A 231 6.29 -18.54 8.00
C TRP A 231 5.78 -19.95 8.32
N PRO A 232 4.72 -20.19 9.13
CA PRO A 232 4.29 -21.56 9.47
C PRO A 232 3.74 -22.36 8.30
N ARG A 233 3.49 -21.71 7.16
CA ARG A 233 2.95 -22.34 5.95
C ARG A 233 3.93 -22.34 4.79
N MET A 234 5.14 -21.79 4.97
CA MET A 234 6.07 -21.59 3.86
C MET A 234 6.64 -22.89 3.31
N ALA A 235 6.76 -23.95 4.10
CA ALA A 235 7.22 -25.26 3.60
C ALA A 235 6.36 -25.80 2.45
N TYR A 236 5.05 -25.60 2.50
CA TYR A 236 4.11 -25.99 1.43
C TYR A 236 4.21 -25.12 0.17
N HIS A 237 4.71 -23.90 0.32
CA HIS A 237 4.72 -22.88 -0.74
C HIS A 237 6.13 -22.57 -1.26
N ARG A 238 7.17 -23.18 -0.67
CA ARG A 238 8.58 -22.91 -0.96
C ARG A 238 8.94 -23.00 -2.44
N ALA A 239 8.41 -23.99 -3.16
CA ALA A 239 8.70 -24.18 -4.57
C ALA A 239 8.21 -22.99 -5.42
N GLU A 240 7.04 -22.43 -5.10
CA GLU A 240 6.50 -21.26 -5.82
C GLU A 240 7.25 -19.98 -5.46
N VAL A 241 7.74 -19.87 -4.21
CA VAL A 241 8.62 -18.78 -3.77
C VAL A 241 9.96 -18.83 -4.52
N LEU A 242 10.64 -19.99 -4.48
CA LEU A 242 11.92 -20.21 -5.14
C LEU A 242 11.82 -19.98 -6.66
N LYS A 243 10.76 -20.48 -7.31
CA LYS A 243 10.49 -20.22 -8.72
C LYS A 243 10.41 -18.72 -9.02
N GLY A 244 9.66 -17.94 -8.23
CA GLY A 244 9.54 -16.50 -8.43
C GLY A 244 10.88 -15.76 -8.29
N LEU A 245 11.66 -16.11 -7.27
CA LEU A 245 12.99 -15.54 -7.03
C LEU A 245 13.98 -15.91 -8.14
N ALA A 246 14.01 -17.18 -8.54
CA ALA A 246 14.87 -17.69 -9.61
C ALA A 246 14.55 -17.03 -10.95
N MET A 247 13.27 -16.96 -11.34
CA MET A 247 12.87 -16.31 -12.59
C MET A 247 13.21 -14.82 -12.58
N CYS A 248 12.98 -14.12 -11.47
CA CYS A 248 13.36 -12.72 -11.35
C CYS A 248 14.87 -12.53 -11.51
N TRP A 249 15.67 -13.39 -10.88
CA TRP A 249 17.13 -13.35 -10.98
C TRP A 249 17.62 -13.53 -12.42
N LEU A 250 17.09 -14.52 -13.13
CA LEU A 250 17.45 -14.79 -14.53
C LEU A 250 17.06 -13.62 -15.44
N ASN A 251 15.83 -13.12 -15.31
CA ASN A 251 15.36 -11.98 -16.11
C ASN A 251 16.20 -10.70 -15.85
N VAL A 252 16.63 -10.49 -14.60
CA VAL A 252 17.47 -9.35 -14.21
C VAL A 252 18.92 -9.52 -14.68
N ALA A 253 19.40 -10.75 -14.88
CA ALA A 253 20.73 -11.02 -15.44
C ALA A 253 20.84 -10.65 -16.93
N GLU A 254 19.73 -10.68 -17.65
CA GLU A 254 19.64 -10.38 -19.08
C GLU A 254 19.47 -8.88 -19.37
N LEU A 255 19.36 -8.03 -18.34
CA LEU A 255 19.25 -6.58 -18.50
C LEU A 255 20.60 -5.93 -18.76
N ASP A 256 20.88 -5.62 -20.02
CA ASP A 256 22.04 -4.82 -20.42
C ASP A 256 21.76 -3.31 -20.35
N GLY A 257 22.65 -2.56 -19.69
CA GLY A 257 22.75 -1.09 -19.85
C GLY A 257 21.89 -0.19 -18.95
N GLY A 258 21.34 -0.69 -17.84
CA GLY A 258 20.48 0.08 -16.92
C GLY A 258 21.16 0.65 -15.65
N ASP A 259 20.32 1.06 -14.69
CA ASP A 259 20.68 1.45 -13.32
C ASP A 259 21.37 0.30 -12.58
N LYS A 260 22.71 0.28 -12.65
CA LYS A 260 23.55 -0.78 -12.07
C LYS A 260 23.42 -0.86 -10.56
N GLU A 261 23.23 0.26 -9.89
CA GLU A 261 23.10 0.32 -8.43
C GLU A 261 21.76 -0.28 -8.01
N GLY A 262 20.66 0.12 -8.66
CA GLY A 262 19.34 -0.48 -8.44
C GLY A 262 19.29 -1.98 -8.73
N LEU A 263 19.97 -2.43 -9.80
CA LEU A 263 20.10 -3.85 -10.14
C LEU A 263 20.89 -4.62 -9.06
N ALA A 264 22.00 -4.07 -8.58
CA ALA A 264 22.79 -4.69 -7.52
C ALA A 264 22.02 -4.76 -6.19
N ALA A 265 21.28 -3.69 -5.85
CA ALA A 265 20.42 -3.66 -4.67
C ALA A 265 19.29 -4.70 -4.76
N LEU A 266 18.64 -4.84 -5.92
CA LEU A 266 17.62 -5.86 -6.15
C LEU A 266 18.19 -7.28 -6.01
N ARG A 267 19.37 -7.55 -6.60
CA ARG A 267 20.06 -8.84 -6.43
C ARG A 267 20.40 -9.14 -4.97
N GLY A 268 20.83 -8.14 -4.21
CA GLY A 268 21.04 -8.25 -2.77
C GLY A 268 19.77 -8.70 -2.05
N LYS A 269 18.64 -8.02 -2.31
CA LYS A 269 17.35 -8.37 -1.69
C LYS A 269 16.83 -9.75 -2.10
N LEU A 270 17.05 -10.18 -3.34
CA LEU A 270 16.68 -11.52 -3.78
C LEU A 270 17.41 -12.57 -2.94
N ARG A 271 18.73 -12.42 -2.75
CA ARG A 271 19.51 -13.29 -1.86
C ARG A 271 19.03 -13.25 -0.41
N GLU A 272 18.83 -12.06 0.16
CA GLU A 272 18.29 -11.92 1.51
C GLU A 272 16.95 -12.65 1.68
N THR A 273 16.13 -12.70 0.62
CA THR A 273 14.84 -13.38 0.63
C THR A 273 15.01 -14.90 0.57
N VAL A 274 15.99 -15.42 -0.18
CA VAL A 274 16.36 -16.84 -0.17
C VAL A 274 16.89 -17.23 1.21
N ASP A 275 17.83 -16.47 1.77
CA ASP A 275 18.39 -16.71 3.11
C ASP A 275 17.29 -16.72 4.20
N SER A 276 16.32 -15.80 4.08
CA SER A 276 15.16 -15.74 4.97
C SER A 276 14.28 -16.98 4.82
N LEU A 277 14.05 -17.46 3.60
CA LEU A 277 13.29 -18.68 3.34
C LEU A 277 14.00 -19.91 3.92
N GLU A 278 15.30 -20.07 3.67
CA GLU A 278 16.10 -21.16 4.24
C GLU A 278 16.08 -21.13 5.77
N THR A 279 16.17 -19.94 6.37
CA THR A 279 16.10 -19.78 7.82
C THR A 279 14.73 -20.20 8.37
N ILE A 280 13.63 -19.88 7.67
CA ILE A 280 12.28 -20.31 8.04
C ILE A 280 12.12 -21.83 7.96
N LEU A 281 12.79 -22.48 7.01
CA LEU A 281 12.62 -23.90 6.70
C LEU A 281 13.63 -24.82 7.39
N ARG A 282 14.64 -24.27 8.07
CA ARG A 282 15.77 -25.03 8.65
C ARG A 282 15.34 -26.20 9.55
N ASP A 283 14.29 -26.01 10.33
CA ASP A 283 13.82 -27.00 11.32
C ASP A 283 12.60 -27.79 10.82
N ASP A 284 12.20 -27.63 9.54
CA ASP A 284 11.04 -28.30 8.97
C ASP A 284 11.44 -29.60 8.24
N GLU A 285 11.36 -30.72 8.97
CA GLU A 285 11.66 -32.06 8.45
C GLU A 285 10.75 -32.51 7.28
N THR A 286 9.69 -31.76 6.98
CA THR A 286 8.76 -32.11 5.88
C THR A 286 9.23 -31.59 4.52
N CYS A 287 10.31 -30.80 4.48
CA CYS A 287 10.85 -30.25 3.25
C CYS A 287 12.34 -30.52 3.08
N ASP A 288 12.72 -30.85 1.84
CA ASP A 288 14.11 -30.98 1.40
C ASP A 288 14.45 -29.78 0.52
N VAL A 289 14.84 -28.68 1.17
CA VAL A 289 15.17 -27.41 0.49
C VAL A 289 16.47 -27.56 -0.32
N GLU A 290 17.41 -28.38 0.17
CA GLU A 290 18.67 -28.64 -0.50
C GLU A 290 18.43 -29.33 -1.85
N ALA A 291 17.58 -30.35 -1.90
CA ALA A 291 17.18 -31.00 -3.15
C ALA A 291 16.48 -30.04 -4.13
N ASP A 292 15.59 -29.17 -3.64
CA ASP A 292 14.92 -28.16 -4.47
C ASP A 292 15.94 -27.19 -5.09
N VAL A 293 16.93 -26.73 -4.30
CA VAL A 293 18.03 -25.86 -4.76
C VAL A 293 18.92 -26.56 -5.77
N GLU A 294 19.33 -27.80 -5.51
CA GLU A 294 20.14 -28.60 -6.44
C GLU A 294 19.42 -28.80 -7.77
N GLN A 295 18.11 -29.10 -7.74
CA GLN A 295 17.31 -29.25 -8.94
C GLN A 295 17.29 -27.95 -9.76
N LEU A 296 17.13 -26.79 -9.12
CA LEU A 296 17.13 -25.50 -9.80
C LEU A 296 18.50 -25.17 -10.42
N ILE A 297 19.60 -25.38 -9.69
CA ILE A 297 20.96 -25.17 -10.21
C ILE A 297 21.26 -26.11 -11.37
N SER A 298 20.80 -27.36 -11.30
CA SER A 298 20.98 -28.33 -12.39
C SER A 298 20.22 -27.93 -13.66
N ALA A 299 19.10 -27.21 -13.51
CA ALA A 299 18.31 -26.70 -14.63
C ALA A 299 18.92 -25.44 -15.24
N ASP A 300 19.48 -24.53 -14.43
CA ASP A 300 20.19 -23.32 -14.89
C ASP A 300 21.33 -22.93 -13.93
N ASP A 301 22.57 -23.07 -14.42
CA ASP A 301 23.79 -22.82 -13.64
C ASP A 301 23.92 -21.36 -13.17
N ARG A 302 23.23 -20.41 -13.84
CA ARG A 302 23.23 -18.98 -13.46
C ARG A 302 22.56 -18.73 -12.09
N LEU A 303 21.81 -19.69 -11.57
CA LEU A 303 21.15 -19.61 -10.27
C LEU A 303 22.10 -19.87 -9.09
N ARG A 304 23.32 -20.35 -9.32
CA ARG A 304 24.30 -20.58 -8.24
C ARG A 304 24.54 -19.35 -7.38
N ASP A 305 24.71 -18.19 -8.00
CA ASP A 305 24.99 -16.92 -7.31
C ASP A 305 23.80 -16.39 -6.46
N LEU A 306 22.60 -16.94 -6.70
CA LEU A 306 21.39 -16.65 -5.93
C LEU A 306 21.20 -17.66 -4.79
N LEU A 307 21.34 -18.95 -5.09
CA LEU A 307 20.88 -20.04 -4.24
C LEU A 307 21.99 -20.66 -3.37
N LEU A 308 23.26 -20.42 -3.69
CA LEU A 308 24.36 -20.84 -2.83
C LEU A 308 24.84 -19.63 -2.03
N PRO A 309 25.13 -19.81 -0.72
CA PRO A 309 25.77 -18.76 0.05
C PRO A 309 27.11 -18.44 -0.61
N GLY A 310 27.23 -17.23 -1.14
CA GLY A 310 28.50 -16.76 -1.71
C GLY A 310 29.61 -16.93 -0.68
N GLU A 311 30.78 -17.39 -1.11
CA GLU A 311 31.98 -17.47 -0.27
C GLU A 311 32.25 -16.08 0.32
N ASN A 312 31.74 -15.82 1.52
CA ASN A 312 32.14 -14.69 2.33
C ASN A 312 33.53 -15.01 2.87
N PRO A 313 34.60 -14.28 2.53
CA PRO A 313 35.95 -14.54 3.00
C PRO A 313 36.15 -14.10 4.46
N VAL A 314 35.14 -14.29 5.33
CA VAL A 314 35.24 -14.01 6.76
C VAL A 314 34.33 -14.98 7.56
N ARG A 315 34.61 -16.28 7.48
CA ARG A 315 34.55 -17.13 8.67
C ARG A 315 35.93 -17.72 8.88
N GLY A 316 36.82 -16.83 9.33
CA GLY A 316 38.15 -17.19 9.78
C GLY A 316 38.05 -18.13 10.98
N SER A 317 38.68 -19.28 10.85
CA SER A 317 39.03 -20.20 11.92
C SER A 317 39.71 -19.48 13.09
N LYS A 318 39.05 -19.44 14.24
CA LYS A 318 39.53 -19.83 15.59
C LYS A 318 38.68 -19.16 16.66
#